data_AF-A0A147KH21-F1
#
_entry.id   AF-A0A147KH21-F1
#
_cell.length_a   1.000
_cell.length_b   1.000
_cell.length_c   1.000
_cell.angle_alpha   90.00
_cell.angle_beta   90.00
_cell.angle_gamma   90.00
#
_symmetry.space_group_name_H-M   'P 1'
#
loop_
_entity.id
_entity.type
_entity.pdbx_description
1 polymer ?
#
loop_
_entity_poly.entity_id
_entity_poly.type
_entity_poly.pdbx_seq_one_letter_code
_entity_poly.pdbx_strand_id
1 'polypeptide(L)'
;MVADTTARRGRDRETGHRNVVIRREPTGWRVDGAEEELPDLLNAMVLADLLAGGAVPAPAAPPRAADGLSETERLRVTVVQLEHALRTRVVVEQAIGVLAERHRIAPRTAFERLRRAARCRGEKVAVLAQSVVESARNPLVALPEELAREGSAVQVRRTRRAG
;
A
#
# COMPACT_ATOMS: atom_id res chain seq x y z
N MET A 1 3.64 -43.99 15.11
CA MET A 1 2.79 -44.96 14.39
C MET A 1 1.44 -44.29 14.18
N VAL A 2 1.27 -43.56 13.07
CA VAL A 2 0.01 -42.90 12.69
C VAL A 2 -0.16 -43.14 11.19
N ALA A 3 -1.37 -43.51 10.82
CA ALA A 3 -1.71 -44.29 9.64
C ALA A 3 -1.43 -43.60 8.30
N ASP A 4 -0.82 -44.38 7.41
CA ASP A 4 -0.60 -44.06 5.99
C ASP A 4 -1.85 -44.51 5.22
N THR A 5 -2.79 -43.60 4.97
CA THR A 5 -4.00 -43.90 4.20
C THR A 5 -3.72 -43.69 2.72
N THR A 6 -3.36 -44.78 2.05
CA THR A 6 -3.24 -44.86 0.59
C THR A 6 -4.61 -44.84 -0.08
N ALA A 7 -4.91 -43.79 -0.83
CA ALA A 7 -6.00 -43.80 -1.82
C ALA A 7 -5.39 -43.70 -3.23
N ARG A 8 -5.42 -44.81 -3.96
CA ARG A 8 -4.87 -44.92 -5.32
C ARG A 8 -5.98 -44.78 -6.37
N ARG A 9 -5.78 -43.79 -7.25
CA ARG A 9 -6.07 -43.75 -8.71
C ARG A 9 -7.51 -43.54 -9.18
N GLY A 10 -7.73 -42.35 -9.76
CA GLY A 10 -8.42 -42.17 -11.04
C GLY A 10 -7.43 -41.53 -12.02
N ARG A 11 -7.16 -42.18 -13.16
CA ARG A 11 -6.40 -41.60 -14.28
C ARG A 11 -7.31 -40.62 -15.00
N ASP A 12 -6.79 -39.46 -15.42
CA ASP A 12 -6.91 -38.98 -16.80
C ASP A 12 -6.22 -37.62 -17.02
N ARG A 13 -5.49 -37.57 -18.14
CA ARG A 13 -5.00 -36.43 -18.93
C ARG A 13 -3.75 -35.68 -18.45
N GLU A 14 -2.68 -35.93 -19.21
CA GLU A 14 -1.44 -35.16 -19.30
C GLU A 14 -1.73 -33.68 -19.59
N THR A 15 -1.50 -32.85 -18.60
CA THR A 15 -0.95 -31.51 -18.80
C THR A 15 -0.07 -31.31 -17.58
N GLY A 16 1.24 -31.29 -17.78
CA GLY A 16 2.25 -31.21 -16.71
C GLY A 16 2.11 -29.90 -15.93
N HIS A 17 1.09 -29.81 -15.08
CA HIS A 17 0.97 -28.77 -14.07
C HIS A 17 2.01 -29.12 -13.02
N ARG A 18 3.21 -28.56 -13.21
CA ARG A 18 4.29 -28.59 -12.23
C ARG A 18 3.68 -28.17 -10.90
N ASN A 19 3.71 -29.08 -9.93
CA ASN A 19 3.00 -28.90 -8.67
C ASN A 19 3.80 -27.91 -7.81
N VAL A 20 3.52 -26.61 -8.00
CA VAL A 20 4.09 -25.55 -7.17
C VAL A 20 3.37 -25.59 -5.83
N VAL A 21 4.09 -25.97 -4.77
CA VAL A 21 3.53 -26.08 -3.43
C VAL A 21 3.99 -24.86 -2.63
N ILE A 22 3.03 -24.03 -2.24
CA ILE A 22 3.28 -22.87 -1.37
C ILE A 22 2.98 -23.27 0.07
N ARG A 23 3.97 -23.14 0.96
CA ARG A 23 3.85 -23.46 2.38
C ARG A 23 4.04 -22.21 3.23
N ARG A 24 3.19 -22.06 4.24
CA ARG A 24 3.30 -21.02 5.25
C ARG A 24 4.21 -21.51 6.38
N GLU A 25 5.33 -20.81 6.60
CA GLU A 25 6.28 -21.04 7.68
C GLU A 25 6.13 -19.95 8.76
N PRO A 26 6.65 -20.16 9.99
CA PRO A 26 6.57 -19.17 11.07
C PRO A 26 7.22 -17.82 10.73
N THR A 27 8.19 -17.78 9.82
CA THR A 27 8.96 -16.58 9.44
C THR A 27 8.70 -16.11 8.00
N GLY A 28 7.79 -16.76 7.26
CA GLY A 28 7.53 -16.37 5.88
C GLY A 28 6.80 -17.42 5.04
N TRP A 29 6.95 -17.31 3.73
CA TRP A 29 6.36 -18.22 2.76
C TRP A 29 7.48 -18.93 2.01
N ARG A 30 7.35 -20.25 1.85
CA ARG A 30 8.26 -21.06 1.05
C ARG A 30 7.52 -21.59 -0.16
N VAL A 31 8.14 -21.50 -1.34
CA VAL A 31 7.59 -22.02 -2.59
C VAL A 31 8.49 -23.17 -3.04
N ASP A 32 7.98 -24.40 -2.95
CA ASP A 32 8.69 -25.60 -3.39
C ASP A 32 8.28 -25.92 -4.84
N GLY A 33 9.25 -26.26 -5.71
CA GLY A 33 9.00 -26.69 -7.10
C GLY A 33 9.34 -25.68 -8.20
N ALA A 34 9.98 -24.56 -7.88
CA ALA A 34 10.65 -23.72 -8.88
C ALA A 34 12.11 -24.22 -9.04
N GLU A 35 12.45 -24.82 -10.18
CA GLU A 35 13.80 -25.36 -10.45
C GLU A 35 14.88 -24.27 -10.53
N GLU A 36 14.48 -22.99 -10.62
CA GLU A 36 15.37 -21.85 -10.53
C GLU A 36 15.06 -21.04 -9.27
N GLU A 37 16.05 -20.93 -8.39
CA GLU A 37 16.12 -19.97 -7.31
C GLU A 37 16.27 -18.56 -7.93
N LEU A 38 15.20 -18.06 -8.55
CA LEU A 38 15.14 -16.67 -8.99
C LEU A 38 15.33 -15.79 -7.75
N PRO A 39 16.19 -14.76 -7.78
CA PRO A 39 16.51 -13.97 -6.61
C PRO A 39 15.22 -13.50 -5.93
N ASP A 40 15.14 -13.66 -4.62
CA ASP A 40 13.96 -13.35 -3.78
C ASP A 40 13.35 -11.97 -4.09
N LEU A 41 14.19 -11.03 -4.54
CA LEU A 41 13.84 -9.70 -5.00
C LEU A 41 13.01 -9.66 -6.30
N LEU A 42 13.30 -10.52 -7.28
CA LEU A 42 12.57 -10.62 -8.55
C LEU A 42 11.17 -11.22 -8.31
N ASN A 43 11.08 -12.24 -7.44
CA ASN A 43 9.79 -12.78 -7.00
C ASN A 43 8.97 -11.72 -6.25
N ALA A 44 9.60 -10.97 -5.34
CA ALA A 44 8.95 -9.87 -4.62
C ALA A 44 8.45 -8.76 -5.58
N MET A 45 9.23 -8.42 -6.61
CA MET A 45 8.83 -7.43 -7.63
C MET A 45 7.65 -7.90 -8.48
N VAL A 46 7.68 -9.15 -8.97
CA VAL A 46 6.59 -9.70 -9.80
C VAL A 46 5.30 -9.85 -8.98
N LEU A 47 5.39 -10.26 -7.72
CA LEU A 47 4.25 -10.30 -6.80
C LEU A 47 3.69 -8.90 -6.53
N ALA A 48 4.54 -7.90 -6.35
CA ALA A 48 4.10 -6.51 -6.15
C ALA A 48 3.32 -5.99 -7.37
N ASP A 49 3.76 -6.32 -8.58
CA ASP A 49 3.10 -5.88 -9.82
C ASP A 49 1.77 -6.62 -10.06
N LEU A 50 1.72 -7.92 -9.78
CA LEU A 50 0.47 -8.71 -9.80
C LEU A 50 -0.55 -8.23 -8.75
N LEU A 51 -0.09 -7.82 -7.56
CA LEU A 51 -0.94 -7.22 -6.53
C LEU A 51 -1.38 -5.80 -6.89
N ALA A 52 -0.56 -5.05 -7.64
CA ALA A 52 -0.88 -3.68 -8.07
C ALA A 52 -1.83 -3.64 -9.27
N GLY A 53 -1.85 -4.67 -10.12
CA GLY A 53 -2.72 -4.76 -11.30
C GLY A 53 -4.22 -4.96 -10.99
N GLY A 54 -4.56 -5.39 -9.78
CA GLY A 54 -5.92 -5.30 -9.25
C GLY A 54 -6.06 -3.99 -8.51
N ALA A 55 -6.83 -3.04 -9.03
CA ALA A 55 -7.25 -1.86 -8.27
C ALA A 55 -8.01 -2.33 -7.04
N VAL A 56 -7.29 -2.55 -5.92
CA VAL A 56 -7.90 -2.92 -4.65
C VAL A 56 -8.72 -1.70 -4.25
N PRO A 57 -10.06 -1.79 -4.21
CA PRO A 57 -10.88 -0.67 -3.75
C PRO A 57 -10.35 -0.26 -2.37
N ALA A 58 -10.25 1.06 -2.14
CA ALA A 58 -9.73 1.60 -0.88
C ALA A 58 -10.38 0.83 0.28
N PRO A 59 -9.59 0.08 1.08
CA PRO A 59 -10.15 -0.83 2.06
C PRO A 59 -11.00 -0.03 3.05
N ALA A 60 -12.22 -0.53 3.32
CA ALA A 60 -13.06 -0.01 4.39
C ALA A 60 -12.25 0.02 5.70
N ALA A 61 -12.52 1.01 6.55
CA ALA A 61 -11.82 1.15 7.83
C ALA A 61 -11.90 -0.19 8.59
N PRO A 62 -10.78 -0.70 9.13
CA PRO A 62 -10.77 -2.02 9.74
C PRO A 62 -11.71 -2.05 10.96
N PRO A 63 -12.39 -3.18 11.21
CA PRO A 63 -13.31 -3.31 12.33
C PRO A 63 -12.59 -3.13 13.66
N ARG A 64 -13.24 -2.49 14.62
CA ARG A 64 -12.76 -2.39 16.00
C ARG A 64 -12.89 -3.78 16.64
N ALA A 65 -11.85 -4.26 17.34
CA ALA A 65 -11.92 -5.56 18.01
C ALA A 65 -13.08 -5.57 19.02
N ALA A 66 -13.99 -6.52 18.88
CA ALA A 66 -15.11 -6.71 19.80
C ALA A 66 -14.66 -7.49 21.05
N ASP A 67 -15.29 -7.23 22.19
CA ASP A 67 -15.06 -8.00 23.42
C ASP A 67 -15.58 -9.44 23.25
N GLY A 68 -14.77 -10.44 23.59
CA GLY A 68 -15.13 -11.88 23.53
C GLY A 68 -14.47 -12.72 22.43
N LEU A 69 -13.64 -12.14 21.58
CA LEU A 69 -12.88 -12.88 20.56
C LEU A 69 -11.86 -13.85 21.18
N SER A 70 -11.59 -14.97 20.52
CA SER A 70 -10.40 -15.77 20.84
C SER A 70 -9.11 -14.97 20.57
N GLU A 71 -8.01 -15.34 21.21
CA GLU A 71 -6.71 -14.70 20.97
C GLU A 71 -6.32 -14.73 19.49
N THR A 72 -6.61 -15.84 18.81
CA THR A 72 -6.33 -15.97 17.37
C THR A 72 -7.14 -15.00 16.51
N GLU A 73 -8.39 -14.73 16.86
CA GLU A 73 -9.25 -13.78 16.14
C GLU A 73 -8.83 -12.34 16.41
N ARG A 74 -8.46 -12.01 17.66
CA ARG A 74 -7.87 -10.70 17.99
C ARG A 74 -6.63 -10.43 17.15
N LEU A 75 -5.69 -11.38 17.11
CA LEU A 75 -4.46 -11.24 16.33
C LEU A 75 -4.74 -11.06 14.84
N ARG A 76 -5.69 -11.81 14.26
CA ARG A 76 -6.12 -11.62 12.86
C ARG A 76 -6.66 -10.21 12.61
N VAL A 77 -7.50 -9.68 13.50
CA VAL A 77 -8.02 -8.31 13.40
C VAL A 77 -6.88 -7.29 13.49
N THR A 78 -5.95 -7.46 14.42
CA THR A 78 -4.77 -6.59 14.54
C THR A 78 -3.91 -6.60 13.29
N VAL A 79 -3.66 -7.77 12.70
CA VAL A 79 -2.89 -7.87 11.45
C VAL A 79 -3.59 -7.08 10.34
N VAL A 80 -4.90 -7.24 10.15
CA VAL A 80 -5.65 -6.47 9.14
C VAL A 80 -5.58 -4.96 9.40
N GLN A 81 -5.68 -4.53 10.66
CA GLN A 81 -5.54 -3.13 11.04
C GLN A 81 -4.15 -2.57 10.73
N LEU A 82 -3.10 -3.34 11.05
CA LEU A 82 -1.71 -2.96 10.79
C LEU A 82 -1.42 -2.89 9.30
N GLU A 83 -1.84 -3.89 8.53
CA GLU A 83 -1.71 -3.87 7.08
C GLU A 83 -2.41 -2.65 6.47
N HIS A 84 -3.62 -2.33 6.94
CA HIS A 84 -4.34 -1.14 6.51
C HIS A 84 -3.59 0.15 6.86
N ALA A 85 -3.05 0.25 8.08
CA ALA A 85 -2.29 1.41 8.53
C ALA A 85 -1.00 1.58 7.71
N LEU A 86 -0.30 0.49 7.39
CA LEU A 86 0.93 0.51 6.59
C LEU A 86 0.67 0.93 5.15
N ARG A 87 -0.36 0.37 4.49
CA ARG A 87 -0.75 0.80 3.12
C ARG A 87 -1.11 2.28 3.09
N THR A 88 -1.86 2.74 4.09
CA THR A 88 -2.24 4.15 4.22
C THR A 88 -1.02 5.05 4.38
N ARG A 89 -0.04 4.64 5.20
CA ARG A 89 1.18 5.41 5.42
C ARG A 89 1.98 5.59 4.14
N VAL A 90 2.14 4.55 3.32
CA VAL A 90 2.88 4.64 2.06
C VAL A 90 2.32 5.75 1.17
N VAL A 91 1.00 5.80 0.99
CA VAL A 91 0.35 6.82 0.14
C VAL A 91 0.54 8.24 0.71
N VAL A 92 0.47 8.40 2.03
CA VAL A 92 0.70 9.70 2.68
C VAL A 92 2.15 10.16 2.50
N GLU A 93 3.13 9.28 2.67
CA GLU A 93 4.55 9.61 2.47
C GLU A 93 4.86 9.96 1.00
N GLN A 94 4.26 9.24 0.04
CA GLN A 94 4.35 9.58 -1.38
C GLN A 94 3.79 10.98 -1.67
N ALA A 95 2.61 11.31 -1.14
CA ALA A 95 2.03 12.64 -1.28
C ALA A 95 2.91 13.73 -0.66
N ILE A 96 3.51 13.46 0.51
CA ILE A 96 4.48 14.36 1.14
C ILE A 96 5.68 14.58 0.21
N GLY A 97 6.25 13.52 -0.37
CA GLY A 97 7.35 13.61 -1.33
C GLY A 97 7.01 14.45 -2.56
N VAL A 98 5.83 14.20 -3.16
CA VAL A 98 5.33 14.97 -4.32
C VAL A 98 5.23 16.47 -3.99
N LEU A 99 4.63 16.82 -2.84
CA LEU A 99 4.47 18.21 -2.43
C LEU A 99 5.80 18.87 -2.05
N ALA A 100 6.69 18.14 -1.38
CA ALA A 100 8.01 18.62 -0.98
C ALA A 100 8.83 18.99 -2.21
N GLU A 101 8.83 18.14 -3.24
CA GLU A 101 9.53 18.40 -4.49
C GLU A 101 8.88 19.54 -5.28
N ARG A 102 7.57 19.44 -5.58
CA ARG A 102 6.85 20.44 -6.39
C ARG A 102 6.92 21.84 -5.83
N HIS A 103 6.85 21.98 -4.50
CA HIS A 103 6.84 23.28 -3.85
C HIS A 103 8.21 23.67 -3.26
N ARG A 104 9.23 22.81 -3.39
CA ARG A 104 10.59 23.03 -2.86
C ARG A 104 10.56 23.41 -1.38
N ILE A 105 9.85 22.60 -0.59
CA ILE A 105 9.65 22.76 0.86
C ILE A 105 10.09 21.51 1.61
N ALA A 106 10.37 21.65 2.91
CA ALA A 106 10.72 20.51 3.74
C ALA A 106 9.55 19.52 3.87
N PRO A 107 9.79 18.20 3.96
CA PRO A 107 8.75 17.18 4.13
C PRO A 107 7.80 17.45 5.28
N ARG A 108 8.31 17.92 6.42
CA ARG A 108 7.49 18.32 7.58
C ARG A 108 6.50 19.43 7.23
N THR A 109 6.93 20.43 6.48
CA THR A 109 6.05 21.52 6.03
C THR A 109 5.01 21.01 5.03
N ALA A 110 5.39 20.10 4.12
CA ALA A 110 4.46 19.48 3.18
C ALA A 110 3.36 18.68 3.91
N PHE A 111 3.73 17.90 4.94
CA PHE A 111 2.76 17.16 5.75
C PHE A 111 1.76 18.08 6.48
N GLU A 112 2.23 19.19 7.07
CA GLU A 112 1.34 20.14 7.75
C GLU A 112 0.34 20.79 6.78
N ARG A 113 0.77 21.09 5.56
CA ARG A 113 -0.12 21.61 4.51
C ARG A 113 -1.15 20.58 4.08
N LEU A 114 -0.72 19.33 3.85
CA LEU A 114 -1.62 18.23 3.55
C LEU A 114 -2.68 18.05 4.64
N ARG A 115 -2.27 18.10 5.92
CA ARG A 115 -3.18 18.01 7.06
C ARG A 115 -4.13 19.21 7.15
N ARG A 116 -3.64 20.42 6.86
CA ARG A 116 -4.47 21.64 6.83
C ARG A 116 -5.53 21.56 5.75
N ALA A 117 -5.14 21.24 4.52
CA ALA A 117 -6.06 21.09 3.40
C ALA A 117 -7.11 20.00 3.65
N ALA A 118 -6.70 18.84 4.20
CA ALA A 118 -7.62 17.77 4.56
C ALA A 118 -8.66 18.23 5.60
N ARG A 119 -8.23 18.95 6.65
CA ARG A 119 -9.16 19.53 7.64
C ARG A 119 -10.12 20.55 7.02
N CYS A 120 -9.63 21.46 6.18
CA CYS A 120 -10.47 22.46 5.51
C CYS A 120 -11.55 21.81 4.62
N ARG A 121 -11.26 20.63 4.06
CA ARG A 121 -12.19 19.84 3.25
C ARG A 121 -13.10 18.91 4.06
N GLY A 122 -12.83 18.72 5.36
CA GLY A 122 -13.52 17.72 6.16
C GLY A 122 -13.19 16.27 5.74
N GLU A 123 -12.06 16.05 5.07
CA GLU A 123 -11.67 14.75 4.51
C GLU A 123 -10.54 14.10 5.32
N LYS A 124 -10.41 12.77 5.19
CA LYS A 124 -9.27 12.04 5.75
C LYS A 124 -8.00 12.40 4.96
N VAL A 125 -6.90 12.62 5.68
CA VAL A 125 -5.56 12.89 5.08
C VAL A 125 -5.18 11.84 4.03
N ALA A 126 -5.49 10.57 4.29
CA ALA A 126 -5.24 9.47 3.35
C ALA A 126 -5.96 9.65 1.99
N VAL A 127 -7.20 10.13 2.01
CA VAL A 127 -7.99 10.36 0.79
C VAL A 127 -7.39 11.52 0.00
N LEU A 128 -7.08 12.63 0.68
CA LEU A 128 -6.43 13.76 0.02
C LEU A 128 -5.04 13.40 -0.53
N ALA A 129 -4.30 12.56 0.19
CA ALA A 129 -3.00 12.05 -0.26
C ALA A 129 -3.11 11.27 -1.58
N GLN A 130 -4.15 10.44 -1.73
CA GLN A 130 -4.42 9.74 -3.00
C GLN A 130 -4.60 10.73 -4.15
N SER A 131 -5.40 11.78 -3.97
CA SER A 131 -5.60 12.81 -5.00
C SER A 131 -4.30 13.52 -5.38
N VAL A 132 -3.41 13.75 -4.41
CA VAL A 132 -2.07 14.34 -4.67
C VAL A 132 -1.20 13.39 -5.49
N VAL A 133 -1.11 12.12 -5.09
CA VAL A 133 -0.33 11.11 -5.84
C VAL A 133 -0.88 10.93 -7.25
N GLU A 134 -2.19 10.93 -7.42
CA GLU A 134 -2.83 10.84 -8.73
C GLU A 134 -2.49 12.04 -9.62
N SER A 135 -2.50 13.25 -9.07
CA SER A 135 -2.05 14.46 -9.79
C SER A 135 -0.58 14.43 -10.22
N ALA A 136 0.23 13.55 -9.61
CA ALA A 136 1.63 13.34 -9.99
C ALA A 136 1.81 12.29 -11.08
N ARG A 137 0.93 11.29 -11.12
CA ARG A 137 0.96 10.21 -12.13
C ARG A 137 0.25 10.62 -13.41
N ASN A 138 -0.72 11.53 -13.32
CA ASN A 138 -1.53 12.00 -14.43
C ASN A 138 -1.50 13.54 -14.52
N PRO A 139 -0.82 14.13 -15.53
CA PRO A 139 -0.76 15.58 -15.72
C PRO A 139 -2.11 16.26 -15.93
N LEU A 140 -3.15 15.50 -16.31
CA LEU A 140 -4.51 16.03 -16.50
C LEU A 140 -5.28 16.17 -15.18
N VAL A 141 -4.83 15.52 -14.12
CA VAL A 141 -5.44 15.62 -12.79
C VAL A 141 -4.78 16.78 -12.05
N ALA A 142 -5.54 17.84 -11.80
CA ALA A 142 -5.05 18.99 -11.07
C ALA A 142 -4.76 18.65 -9.60
N LEU A 143 -3.72 19.27 -9.04
CA LEU A 143 -3.48 19.23 -7.61
C LEU A 143 -4.65 19.90 -6.87
N PRO A 144 -5.12 19.37 -5.73
CA PRO A 144 -6.17 20.02 -4.93
C PRO A 144 -5.87 21.50 -4.68
N GLU A 145 -6.87 22.35 -4.88
CA GLU A 145 -6.68 23.81 -4.96
C GLU A 145 -6.02 24.42 -3.73
N GLU A 146 -6.33 23.93 -2.53
CA GLU A 146 -5.72 24.40 -1.28
C GLU A 146 -4.20 24.23 -1.31
N LEU A 147 -3.75 23.08 -1.81
CA LEU A 147 -2.34 22.72 -1.89
C LEU A 147 -1.65 23.46 -3.02
N ALA A 148 -2.33 23.68 -4.14
CA ALA A 148 -1.83 24.48 -5.26
C ALA A 148 -1.65 25.96 -4.85
N ARG A 149 -2.66 26.56 -4.22
CA ARG A 149 -2.63 27.96 -3.73
C ARG A 149 -1.51 28.20 -2.72
N GLU A 150 -1.35 27.29 -1.76
CA GLU A 150 -0.29 27.39 -0.75
C GLU A 150 1.12 27.23 -1.33
N GLY A 151 1.28 26.44 -2.41
CA GLY A 151 2.53 26.36 -3.18
C GLY A 151 2.92 27.71 -3.78
N SER A 152 2.00 28.30 -4.55
CA SER A 152 2.20 29.58 -5.24
C SER A 152 2.47 30.75 -4.27
N ALA A 153 1.74 30.82 -3.15
CA ALA A 153 1.91 31.90 -2.16
C ALA A 153 3.32 31.95 -1.54
N VAL A 154 3.96 30.79 -1.35
CA VAL A 154 5.34 30.74 -0.81
C VAL A 154 6.37 31.14 -1.86
N GLN A 155 6.16 30.74 -3.12
CA GLN A 155 7.05 31.14 -4.20
C GLN A 155 7.09 32.66 -4.37
N VAL A 156 5.92 33.32 -4.34
CA VAL A 156 5.80 34.79 -4.42
C VAL A 156 6.48 35.51 -3.24
N ARG A 157 6.42 34.95 -2.02
CA ARG A 157 7.11 35.54 -0.85
C ARG A 157 8.63 35.41 -0.93
N ARG A 158 9.14 34.31 -1.52
CA ARG A 158 10.58 34.11 -1.73
C ARG A 158 11.15 35.11 -2.73
N THR A 159 10.47 35.32 -3.86
CA THR A 159 10.95 36.26 -4.90
C THR A 159 11.03 37.70 -4.39
N ARG A 160 10.09 38.15 -3.55
CA ARG A 160 10.11 39.49 -2.93
C ARG A 160 11.21 39.73 -1.90
N ARG A 161 11.80 38.69 -1.32
CA ARG A 161 12.93 38.82 -0.36
C ARG A 161 14.29 38.80 -1.05
N ALA A 162 14.34 38.43 -2.33
CA ALA A 162 15.57 38.26 -3.09
C ALA A 162 15.87 39.42 -4.04
N GLY A 163 15.00 40.43 -4.09
CA GLY A 163 15.20 41.70 -4.80
C GLY A 163 15.07 42.86 -3.83
#